data_AF-A0A3C1I298-F1
#
_entry.id   AF-A0A3C1I298-F1
#
_cell.length_a   1.000
_cell.length_b   1.000
_cell.length_c   1.000
_cell.angle_alpha   90.00
_cell.angle_beta   90.00
_cell.angle_gamma   90.00
#
_symmetry.space_group_name_H-M   'P 1'
#
loop_
_entity.id
_entity.type
_entity.pdbx_description
1 polymer ?
#
loop_
_entity_poly.entity_id
_entity_poly.type
_entity_poly.pdbx_seq_one_letter_code
_entity_poly.pdbx_strand_id
1 'polypeptide(L)'
;MKVSLWFYLGALVIYFLSFISGFSIGLYVLFGAILLLLFGLAISFKLLRKGMKTSRLIGISIAICVVSYVVWNPLIHNVDDYYIFYPFTFFV
;
A
#
# COMPACT_ATOMS: atom_id res chain seq x y z
N MET A 1 -11.44 19.19 -4.91
CA MET A 1 -11.15 18.11 -3.94
C MET A 1 -9.75 18.27 -3.38
N LYS A 2 -9.54 18.04 -2.08
CA LYS A 2 -8.19 18.01 -1.49
C LYS A 2 -7.44 16.79 -2.03
N VAL A 3 -6.15 16.93 -2.32
CA VAL A 3 -5.30 15.85 -2.86
C VAL A 3 -5.30 14.62 -1.95
N SER A 4 -5.30 14.83 -0.63
CA SER A 4 -5.40 13.74 0.35
C SER A 4 -6.68 12.91 0.23
N LEU A 5 -7.80 13.51 -0.17
CA LEU A 5 -9.06 12.79 -0.38
C LEU A 5 -8.94 11.74 -1.49
N TRP A 6 -8.18 12.04 -2.56
CA TRP A 6 -7.92 11.09 -3.63
C TRP A 6 -7.07 9.91 -3.17
N PHE A 7 -6.10 10.15 -2.29
CA PHE A 7 -5.31 9.08 -1.67
C PHE A 7 -6.17 8.18 -0.77
N TYR A 8 -7.09 8.75 0.01
CA TYR A 8 -8.01 7.97 0.84
C TYR A 8 -9.01 7.16 0.01
N LEU A 9 -9.60 7.76 -1.03
CA LEU A 9 -10.50 7.05 -1.94
C LEU A 9 -9.75 5.92 -2.67
N GLY A 10 -8.53 6.17 -3.13
CA GLY A 10 -7.68 5.14 -3.73
C GLY A 10 -7.37 4.00 -2.76
N ALA A 11 -6.98 4.32 -1.52
CA ALA A 11 -6.73 3.32 -0.49
C ALA A 11 -7.97 2.44 -0.23
N LEU A 12 -9.15 3.06 -0.15
CA LEU A 12 -10.42 2.36 0.06
C LEU A 12 -10.73 1.39 -1.09
N VAL A 13 -10.57 1.83 -2.35
CA VAL A 13 -10.80 0.97 -3.52
C VAL A 13 -9.83 -0.21 -3.54
N ILE A 14 -8.54 0.04 -3.30
CA ILE A 14 -7.53 -1.02 -3.26
C ILE A 14 -7.78 -1.99 -2.10
N TYR A 15 -8.25 -1.49 -0.95
CA TYR A 15 -8.66 -2.33 0.17
C TYR A 15 -9.83 -3.27 -0.19
N PHE A 16 -10.84 -2.79 -0.91
CA PHE A 16 -11.91 -3.68 -1.38
C PHE A 16 -11.40 -4.73 -2.37
N LEU A 17 -10.49 -4.34 -3.28
CA LEU A 17 -9.85 -5.26 -4.20
C LEU A 17 -9.04 -6.33 -3.47
N SER A 18 -8.39 -5.99 -2.35
CA SER A 18 -7.63 -6.96 -1.56
C SER A 18 -8.49 -8.05 -0.93
N PHE A 19 -9.74 -7.73 -0.59
CA PHE A 19 -10.70 -8.69 -0.03
C PHE A 19 -11.30 -9.65 -1.08
N ILE A 20 -11.39 -9.21 -2.33
CA ILE A 20 -11.99 -9.99 -3.43
C ILE A 20 -10.94 -10.88 -4.11
N SER A 21 -9.65 -10.52 -4.03
CA SER A 21 -8.56 -11.37 -4.51
C SER A 21 -8.29 -12.56 -3.60
N GLY A 22 -7.77 -13.67 -4.16
CA GLY A 22 -7.35 -14.84 -3.39
C GLY A 22 -6.35 -14.47 -2.28
N PHE A 23 -6.35 -15.20 -1.17
CA PHE A 23 -5.74 -14.78 0.10
C PHE A 23 -4.31 -14.20 0.00
N SER A 24 -3.37 -14.89 -0.66
CA SER A 24 -1.99 -14.38 -0.83
C SER A 24 -1.90 -13.13 -1.72
N ILE A 25 -2.74 -13.03 -2.75
CA ILE A 25 -2.87 -11.84 -3.61
C ILE A 25 -3.56 -10.71 -2.83
N GLY A 26 -4.48 -11.05 -1.94
CA GLY A 26 -5.14 -10.11 -1.05
C GLY A 26 -4.17 -9.41 -0.13
N LEU A 27 -3.27 -10.15 0.53
CA LEU A 27 -2.21 -9.53 1.35
C LEU A 27 -1.32 -8.57 0.54
N TYR A 28 -1.00 -8.94 -0.71
CA TYR A 28 -0.25 -8.10 -1.64
C TYR A 28 -0.97 -6.76 -1.92
N VAL A 29 -2.23 -6.84 -2.31
CA VAL A 29 -3.05 -5.67 -2.66
C VAL A 29 -3.34 -4.83 -1.42
N LEU A 30 -3.53 -5.46 -0.25
CA LEU A 30 -3.77 -4.79 1.03
C LEU A 30 -2.59 -3.91 1.43
N PHE A 31 -1.35 -4.37 1.22
CA PHE A 31 -0.16 -3.57 1.49
C PHE A 31 -0.15 -2.28 0.67
N GLY A 32 -0.57 -2.34 -0.60
CA GLY A 32 -0.75 -1.15 -1.45
C GLY A 32 -1.79 -0.17 -0.89
N ALA A 33 -2.90 -0.68 -0.34
CA ALA A 33 -3.92 0.15 0.31
C ALA A 33 -3.37 0.87 1.54
N ILE A 34 -2.59 0.18 2.38
CA ILE A 34 -1.96 0.76 3.57
C ILE A 34 -0.99 1.88 3.20
N LEU A 35 -0.15 1.68 2.17
CA LEU A 35 0.78 2.70 1.69
C LEU A 35 0.05 3.96 1.22
N LEU A 36 -1.01 3.83 0.42
CA LEU A 36 -1.82 4.96 -0.05
C LEU A 36 -2.46 5.72 1.12
N LEU A 37 -2.94 5.00 2.13
CA LEU A 37 -3.51 5.59 3.34
C LEU A 37 -2.47 6.42 4.12
N LEU A 38 -1.26 5.88 4.28
CA LEU A 38 -0.13 6.59 4.90
C LEU A 38 0.27 7.85 4.13
N PHE A 39 0.25 7.81 2.78
CA PHE A 39 0.45 9.01 1.97
C PHE A 39 -0.64 10.06 2.18
N GLY A 40 -1.92 9.64 2.19
CA GLY A 40 -3.03 10.52 2.50
C GLY A 40 -2.88 11.23 3.85
N LEU A 41 -2.44 10.47 4.87
CA LEU A 41 -2.14 10.99 6.21
C LEU A 41 -0.97 11.96 6.20
N ALA A 42 0.16 11.60 5.57
CA ALA A 42 1.35 12.46 5.49
C ALA A 42 1.07 13.80 4.81
N ILE A 43 0.22 13.80 3.78
CA ILE A 43 -0.26 15.03 3.12
C ILE A 43 -1.16 15.84 4.05
N SER A 44 -2.07 15.17 4.76
CA SER A 44 -3.02 15.82 5.68
C SER A 44 -2.32 16.50 6.87
N PHE A 45 -1.26 15.89 7.38
CA PHE A 45 -0.43 16.44 8.47
C PHE A 45 0.63 17.45 8.00
N LYS A 46 0.71 17.76 6.70
CA LYS A 46 1.76 18.63 6.11
C LYS A 46 3.20 18.18 6.46
N LEU A 47 3.37 16.88 6.75
CA LEU A 47 4.68 16.26 7.01
C LEU A 47 5.59 16.33 5.78
N LEU A 48 4.98 16.33 4.59
CA LEU A 48 5.67 16.52 3.32
C LEU A 48 5.93 18.01 3.06
N ARG A 49 7.19 18.39 3.31
CA ARG A 49 7.87 19.70 3.17
C ARG A 49 7.07 20.82 2.47
N LYS A 50 6.89 21.93 3.19
CA LYS A 50 6.36 23.23 2.70
C LYS A 50 7.12 23.65 1.42
N GLY A 51 6.48 23.53 0.25
CA GLY A 51 7.05 23.90 -1.05
C GLY A 51 7.18 22.79 -2.09
N MET A 52 6.90 21.52 -1.76
CA MET A 52 6.82 20.47 -2.77
C MET A 52 5.58 20.63 -3.65
N LYS A 53 5.79 20.68 -4.98
CA LYS A 53 4.68 20.66 -5.95
C LYS A 53 3.89 19.35 -5.81
N THR A 54 2.58 19.44 -5.85
CA THR A 54 1.64 18.31 -5.76
C THR A 54 1.97 17.19 -6.75
N SER A 55 2.38 17.54 -7.97
CA SER A 55 2.76 16.57 -9.01
C SER A 55 3.97 15.70 -8.60
N ARG A 56 4.94 16.29 -7.90
CA ARG A 56 6.13 15.56 -7.42
C ARG A 56 5.75 14.57 -6.32
N LEU A 57 4.79 14.95 -5.48
CA LEU A 57 4.31 14.13 -4.39
C LEU A 57 3.53 12.93 -4.91
N ILE A 58 2.62 13.14 -5.88
CA ILE A 58 1.93 12.06 -6.59
C ILE A 58 2.93 11.13 -7.29
N GLY A 59 3.94 11.68 -7.97
CA GLY A 59 4.97 10.89 -8.64
C GLY A 59 5.77 10.01 -7.67
N ILE A 60 6.14 10.53 -6.51
CA ILE A 60 6.84 9.77 -5.46
C ILE A 60 5.95 8.65 -4.91
N SER A 61 4.67 8.94 -4.67
CA SER A 61 3.73 7.93 -4.18
C SER A 61 3.54 6.78 -5.19
N ILE A 62 3.39 7.10 -6.48
CA ILE A 62 3.30 6.09 -7.55
C ILE A 62 4.59 5.28 -7.60
N ALA A 63 5.76 5.94 -7.59
CA ALA A 63 7.05 5.27 -7.61
C ALA A 63 7.21 4.31 -6.42
N ILE A 64 6.81 4.72 -5.21
CA ILE A 64 6.87 3.87 -4.02
C ILE A 64 5.91 2.69 -4.14
N CYS A 65 4.69 2.87 -4.63
CA CYS A 65 3.78 1.74 -4.88
C CYS A 65 4.36 0.74 -5.91
N VAL A 66 4.95 1.24 -6.99
CA VAL A 66 5.56 0.38 -8.03
C VAL A 66 6.80 -0.34 -7.50
N VAL A 67 7.69 0.35 -6.79
CA VAL A 67 8.89 -0.28 -6.20
C VAL A 67 8.48 -1.31 -5.15
N SER A 68 7.51 -0.98 -4.29
CA SER A 68 6.93 -1.94 -3.33
C SER A 68 6.32 -3.15 -4.05
N TYR A 69 5.62 -2.96 -5.18
CA TYR A 69 5.13 -4.08 -6.01
C TYR A 69 6.28 -4.99 -6.45
N VAL A 70 7.32 -4.39 -7.05
CA VAL A 70 8.45 -5.13 -7.62
C VAL A 70 9.27 -5.84 -6.56
N VAL A 71 9.44 -5.26 -5.37
CA VAL A 71 10.18 -5.87 -4.25
C VAL A 71 9.36 -6.97 -3.58
N TRP A 72 8.06 -6.77 -3.46
CA TRP A 72 7.18 -7.72 -2.77
C TRP A 72 6.86 -8.96 -3.62
N ASN A 73 6.84 -8.84 -4.95
CA ASN A 73 6.64 -9.97 -5.86
C ASN A 73 7.66 -11.11 -5.65
N PRO A 74 8.99 -10.89 -5.68
CA PRO A 74 9.98 -11.93 -5.40
C PRO A 74 10.00 -12.33 -3.92
N LEU A 75 9.61 -11.44 -2.98
CA LEU A 75 9.47 -11.82 -1.58
C LEU A 75 8.36 -12.86 -1.42
N ILE A 76 7.15 -12.65 -1.96
CA ILE A 76 6.09 -13.68 -1.91
C ILE A 76 6.46 -14.92 -2.73
N HIS A 77 7.02 -14.75 -3.93
CA HIS A 77 7.31 -15.92 -4.78
C HIS A 77 8.40 -16.84 -4.22
N ASN A 78 9.34 -16.29 -3.44
CA ASN A 78 10.45 -17.07 -2.86
C ASN A 78 10.27 -17.35 -1.36
N VAL A 79 9.36 -16.64 -0.69
CA VAL A 79 8.96 -16.96 0.69
C VAL A 79 7.76 -17.88 0.58
N ASP A 80 8.00 -19.17 0.79
CA ASP A 80 6.95 -20.19 0.89
C ASP A 80 5.81 -19.65 1.77
N ASP A 81 4.56 -19.78 1.31
CA ASP A 81 3.36 -19.28 2.01
C ASP A 81 3.42 -19.66 3.50
N TYR A 82 3.96 -20.85 3.80
CA TYR A 82 4.25 -21.34 5.15
C TYR A 82 4.94 -20.32 6.08
N TYR A 83 5.97 -19.59 5.63
CA TYR A 83 6.68 -18.62 6.47
C TYR A 83 5.91 -17.31 6.64
N ILE A 84 5.09 -16.94 5.66
CA ILE A 84 4.15 -15.81 5.76
C ILE A 84 3.08 -16.13 6.81
N PHE A 85 2.68 -17.41 6.92
CA PHE A 85 1.64 -17.89 7.82
C PHE A 85 2.12 -18.44 9.17
N TYR A 86 3.42 -18.65 9.35
CA TYR A 86 4.00 -19.14 10.61
C TYR A 86 3.59 -18.33 11.86
N PRO A 87 3.43 -16.99 11.81
CA PRO A 87 2.91 -16.24 12.96
C PRO A 87 1.43 -16.54 13.27
N PHE A 88 0.65 -16.96 12.28
CA PHE A 88 -0.78 -17.26 12.41
C PHE A 88 -1.05 -18.71 12.85
N THR A 89 -0.09 -19.63 12.65
CA THR A 89 -0.19 -21.00 13.16
C THR A 89 -0.14 -21.09 14.68
N PHE A 90 0.27 -20.03 15.39
CA PHE A 90 0.20 -19.97 16.86
C PHE A 90 -1.20 -19.66 17.41
N PHE A 91 -2.14 -19.25 16.55
CA PHE A 91 -3.51 -18.88 16.94
C PHE A 91 -4.55 -19.97 16.60
N VAL A 92 -4.10 -21.14 16.13
CA VAL A 92 -4.89 -22.35 15.89
C VAL A 92 -4.46 -23.42 16.89
#